data_AF-A0A6H2Y0Q1-F1
#
_entry.id   AF-A0A6H2Y0Q1-F1
#
_cell.length_a   1.000
_cell.length_b   1.000
_cell.length_c   1.000
_cell.angle_alpha   90.00
_cell.angle_beta   90.00
_cell.angle_gamma   90.00
#
_symmetry.space_group_name_H-M   'P 1'
#
loop_
_entity.id
_entity.type
_entity.pdbx_description
1 polymer ?
#
loop_
_entity_poly.entity_id
_entity_poly.type
_entity_poly.pdbx_seq_one_letter_code
_entity_poly.pdbx_strand_id
1 'polypeptide(L)' 'MTAVEIAGYFDLHIHTIRLLVHAIMRRADGTLCMLEGRYVRDPVSKRKRQVKYFSVLSLPDSLSRSRNERNGRE' A
#
# COMPACT_ATOMS: atom_id res chain seq x y z
N MET A 1 -3.44 -3.18 0.59
CA MET A 1 -2.66 -4.11 -0.25
C MET A 1 -1.48 -4.67 0.55
N THR A 2 -1.10 -5.91 0.32
CA THR A 2 0.12 -6.51 0.88
C THR A 2 1.33 -6.20 -0.01
N ALA A 3 2.55 -6.33 0.52
CA ALA A 3 3.76 -6.16 -0.28
C ALA A 3 3.85 -7.16 -1.45
N VAL A 4 3.27 -8.36 -1.30
CA VAL A 4 3.21 -9.38 -2.36
C VAL A 4 2.28 -8.93 -3.49
N GLU A 5 1.10 -8.42 -3.13
CA GLU A 5 0.13 -7.90 -4.12
C GLU A 5 0.71 -6.73 -4.92
N ILE A 6 1.39 -5.79 -4.24
CA ILE A 6 2.03 -4.65 -4.90
C ILE A 6 3.19 -5.11 -5.79
N ALA A 7 4.00 -6.07 -5.33
CA ALA A 7 5.10 -6.65 -6.12
C ALA A 7 4.59 -7.28 -7.42
N GLY A 8 3.52 -8.07 -7.35
CA GLY A 8 2.90 -8.66 -8.53
C GLY A 8 2.28 -7.62 -9.47
N TYR A 9 1.67 -6.56 -8.94
CA TYR A 9 1.05 -5.52 -9.75
C TYR A 9 2.07 -4.70 -10.56
N PHE A 10 3.23 -4.39 -9.97
CA PHE A 10 4.26 -3.58 -10.61
C PHE A 10 5.39 -4.41 -11.26
N ASP A 11 5.31 -5.74 -11.21
CA ASP A 11 6.39 -6.65 -11.62
C ASP A 11 7.75 -6.29 -10.99
N LEU A 12 7.74 -6.08 -9.67
CA LEU A 12 8.92 -5.70 -8.90
C LEU A 12 9.24 -6.74 -7.83
N HIS A 13 10.52 -6.88 -7.51
CA HIS A 13 10.94 -7.77 -6.42
C HIS A 13 10.34 -7.33 -5.08
N ILE A 14 9.86 -8.30 -4.28
CA ILE A 14 9.18 -8.03 -3.02
C ILE A 14 10.01 -7.21 -2.03
N HIS A 15 11.34 -7.40 -2.03
CA HIS A 15 12.24 -6.61 -1.18
C HIS A 15 12.19 -5.12 -1.55
N THR A 16 12.20 -4.79 -2.84
CA THR A 16 12.11 -3.43 -3.36
C THR A 16 10.79 -2.77 -2.94
N ILE A 17 9.67 -3.48 -3.05
CA ILE A 17 8.37 -2.97 -2.61
C ILE A 17 8.36 -2.68 -1.11
N ARG A 18 8.94 -3.55 -0.28
CA ARG A 18 9.03 -3.28 1.17
C ARG A 18 9.80 -2.00 1.46
N LEU A 19 10.91 -1.75 0.76
CA LEU A 19 11.67 -0.50 0.89
C LEU A 19 10.85 0.70 0.44
N LEU A 20 10.13 0.61 -0.68
CA LEU A 20 9.26 1.68 -1.18
C LEU A 20 8.12 2.02 -0.22
N VAL A 21 7.44 1.01 0.32
CA VAL A 21 6.39 1.20 1.34
C VAL A 21 6.95 1.93 2.55
N HIS A 22 8.12 1.50 3.05
CA HIS A 22 8.78 2.17 4.17
C HIS A 22 9.19 3.62 3.83
N ALA A 23 9.65 3.89 2.61
CA ALA A 23 9.99 5.24 2.18
C ALA A 23 8.74 6.14 2.11
N ILE A 24 7.65 5.65 1.54
CA ILE A 24 6.36 6.37 1.44
C ILE A 24 5.83 6.71 2.84
N MET A 25 5.84 5.73 3.76
CA MET A 25 5.39 5.95 5.14
C MET A 25 6.23 6.97 5.91
N ARG A 26 7.48 7.22 5.49
CA ARG A 26 8.37 8.22 6.11
C ARG A 26 8.30 9.60 5.44
N ARG A 27 7.50 9.78 4.38
CA ARG A 27 7.35 11.09 3.75
C ARG A 27 6.71 12.07 4.73
N ALA A 28 7.28 13.27 4.83
CA ALA A 28 6.79 14.36 5.66
C ALA A 28 6.01 15.42 4.85
N ASP A 29 5.46 15.01 3.71
CA ASP A 29 4.82 15.89 2.72
C ASP A 29 3.30 15.91 2.80
N GLY A 30 2.72 15.40 3.90
CA GLY A 30 1.27 15.28 4.07
C GLY A 30 0.66 13.97 3.57
N THR A 31 1.47 13.02 3.08
CA THR A 31 1.00 11.66 2.78
C THR A 31 0.76 10.87 4.06
N LEU A 32 -0.50 10.54 4.39
CA LEU A 32 -0.84 9.73 5.55
C LEU A 32 -1.07 8.27 5.14
N CYS A 33 -0.37 7.36 5.80
CA CYS A 33 -0.42 5.93 5.51
C CYS A 33 -0.71 5.12 6.77
N MET A 34 -1.25 3.92 6.59
CA MET A 34 -1.45 2.94 7.65
C MET A 34 -0.85 1.59 7.24
N LEU A 35 -0.25 0.91 8.23
CA LEU A 35 0.27 -0.45 8.08
C LEU A 35 -0.34 -1.33 9.17
N GLU A 36 -1.32 -2.14 8.78
CA GLU A 36 -2.08 -2.98 9.70
C GLU A 36 -1.58 -4.43 9.64
N GLY A 37 -1.24 -5.02 10.79
CA GLY A 37 -0.89 -6.44 10.89
C GLY A 37 -2.14 -7.28 11.18
N ARG A 38 -2.44 -8.24 10.32
CA ARG A 38 -3.53 -9.21 10.52
C ARG A 38 -3.00 -10.63 10.50
N TYR A 39 -3.61 -11.50 11.30
CA TYR A 39 -3.36 -12.94 11.23
C TYR A 39 -4.35 -13.58 10.25
N VAL A 40 -3.84 -14.08 9.13
CA VAL A 40 -4.63 -14.80 8.13
C VAL A 40 -4.29 -16.28 8.14
N ARG A 41 -5.27 -17.12 7.81
CA ARG A 41 -5.03 -18.56 7.71
C ARG A 41 -4.26 -18.82 6.41
N ASP A 42 -3.08 -19.42 6.54
CA ASP A 42 -2.28 -19.84 5.40
C ASP A 42 -2.99 -21.03 4.72
N PRO A 43 -3.31 -20.95 3.41
CA PRO A 43 -4.11 -21.96 2.74
C PRO A 43 -3.41 -23.32 2.67
N VAL A 44 -2.07 -23.32 2.63
CA VAL A 44 -1.23 -24.52 2.48
C VAL A 44 -1.01 -25.21 3.82
N SER A 45 -0.52 -24.48 4.82
CA SER A 45 -0.12 -25.03 6.12
C SER A 45 -1.24 -25.06 7.15
N LYS A 46 -2.41 -24.45 6.86
CA LYS A 46 -3.54 -24.23 7.79
C LYS A 46 -3.20 -23.45 9.06
N ARG A 47 -1.93 -23.05 9.27
CA ARG A 47 -1.46 -22.21 10.38
C ARG A 47 -1.84 -20.75 10.15
N LYS A 48 -1.90 -19.97 11.23
CA LYS A 48 -2.05 -18.52 11.11
C LYS A 48 -0.70 -17.90 10.76
N ARG A 49 -0.68 -17.07 9.72
CA ARG A 49 0.47 -16.26 9.33
C ARG A 49 0.14 -14.79 9.55
N GLN A 50 1.09 -14.04 10.08
CA GLN A 50 0.95 -12.59 10.13
C GLN A 50 1.21 -11.98 8.74
N VAL A 51 0.28 -11.18 8.27
CA VAL A 51 0.35 -10.44 7.01
C VAL A 51 0.15 -8.96 7.30
N LYS A 52 0.92 -8.10 6.63
CA LYS A 52 0.82 -6.65 6.77
C LYS A 52 0.11 -6.05 5.56
N TYR A 53 -0.94 -5.29 5.84
CA TYR A 53 -1.72 -4.56 4.85
C TYR A 53 -1.33 -3.08 4.91
N PHE A 54 -0.86 -2.57 3.78
CA PHE A 54 -0.57 -1.16 3.56
C PHE A 54 -1.79 -0.47 2.93
N SER A 55 -2.12 0.72 3.43
CA SER A 55 -3.11 1.62 2.84
C SER A 55 -2.66 3.07 2.92
N VAL A 56 -3.07 3.86 1.92
CA VAL A 56 -2.94 5.32 1.91
C VAL A 56 -4.27 5.89 2.41
N LEU A 57 -4.24 6.68 3.47
CA LEU A 57 -5.41 7.30 4.09
C LEU A 57 -5.68 8.69 3.49
N SER A 58 -4.62 9.46 3.26
CA SER A 58 -4.70 10.75 2.59
C SER A 58 -3.44 11.02 1.77
N LEU A 59 -3.62 11.82 0.72
CA LEU A 59 -2.54 12.38 -0.09
C LEU A 59 -2.53 13.89 0.11
N PRO A 60 -1.38 14.57 -0.07
CA PRO A 60 -1.35 16.02 -0.10
C PRO A 60 -2.23 16.59 -1.22
N ASP A 61 -2.75 17.79 -1.02
CA ASP A 61 -3.70 18.45 -1.94
C ASP A 61 -3.17 18.54 -3.38
N SER A 62 -1.87 18.73 -3.56
CA SER A 62 -1.20 18.77 -4.86
C SER A 62 -1.34 17.47 -5.64
N LEU A 63 -1.41 16.33 -4.96
CA LEU A 63 -1.62 15.00 -5.55
C LEU A 63 -3.09 14.60 -5.57
N SER A 64 -3.90 15.13 -4.64
CA SER A 64 -5.32 14.84 -4.52
C SER A 64 -6.13 15.38 -5.72
N ARG A 65 -5.74 16.55 -6.27
CA ARG A 65 -6.43 17.17 -7.42
C ARG A 65 -6.40 16.33 -8.70
N SER A 66 -5.38 15.48 -8.88
CA SER A 66 -5.32 14.59 -10.06
C SER A 66 -6.43 13.53 -10.09
N ARG A 67 -7.11 13.24 -8.97
CA ARG A 67 -8.20 12.26 -8.91
C ARG A 67 -9.56 12.87 -9.29
N ASN A 68 -9.80 14.13 -8.95
CA ASN A 68 -11.07 14.81 -9.27
C ASN A 68 -11.13 15.33 -10.70
N GLU A 69 -10.00 15.71 -11.32
CA GLU A 69 -10.00 16.13 -12.74
C GLU A 69 -10.27 14.98 -13.72
N ARG A 70 -10.09 13.72 -13.32
CA ARG A 70 -10.46 12.54 -14.14
C ARG A 70 -11.91 12.11 -14.00
N ASN A 71 -12.59 12.51 -12.91
CA ASN A 71 -14.00 12.18 -12.64
C ASN A 71 -14.98 13.31 -13.00
N GLY A 72 -14.48 14.46 -13.49
CA GLY A 72 -15.29 15.64 -13.86
C GLY A 72 -15.60 15.76 -15.35
N ARG A 73 -15.47 14.68 -16.13
CA ARG A 73 -15.92 14.60 -17.52
C ARG A 73 -17.02 13.54 -17.64
N GLU A 74 -18.20 13.86 -17.11
CA GLU A 74 -19.48 13.29 -17.54
C GLU A 74 -20.45 14.45 -17.80
#